data_AF-A0A8S8XTW9-F1
#
_entry.id   AF-A0A8S8XTW9-F1
#
_cell.length_a   1.000
_cell.length_b   1.000
_cell.length_c   1.000
_cell.angle_alpha   90.00
_cell.angle_beta   90.00
_cell.angle_gamma   90.00
#
_symmetry.space_group_name_H-M   'P 1'
#
loop_
_entity.id
_entity.type
_entity.pdbx_description
1 polymer ?
#
loop_
_entity_poly.entity_id
_entity_poly.type
_entity_poly.pdbx_seq_one_letter_code
_entity_poly.pdbx_strand_id
1 'polypeptide(L)'
;MGWIDLHSGDSTWNIMIRTLEARYTTEGWRGTVVAGGGITIESNPESEVAEAVWKAAALRRACGWLSNDTKPMTKGELGIYPIPRATEIRKSKKNSTCELLSSIT
;
A
#
# COMPACT_ATOMS: atom_id res chain seq x y z
N MET A 1 -13.96 -10.59 -3.11
CA MET A 1 -13.73 -12.06 -3.17
C MET A 1 -13.61 -12.58 -1.76
N GLY A 2 -14.22 -13.72 -1.46
CA GLY A 2 -14.21 -14.27 -0.10
C GLY A 2 -15.04 -15.54 0.00
N TRP A 3 -15.07 -16.11 1.19
CA TRP A 3 -15.92 -17.24 1.54
C TRP A 3 -16.57 -17.00 2.91
N ILE A 4 -17.68 -17.68 3.13
CA ILE A 4 -18.40 -17.71 4.40
C ILE A 4 -18.88 -19.14 4.64
N ASP A 5 -18.67 -19.66 5.85
CA ASP A 5 -19.34 -20.85 6.33
C ASP A 5 -20.51 -20.48 7.24
N LEU A 6 -21.67 -21.01 6.89
CA LEU A 6 -22.94 -20.73 7.56
C LEU A 6 -23.09 -21.52 8.87
N HIS A 7 -22.31 -22.57 9.09
CA HIS A 7 -22.40 -23.40 10.31
C HIS A 7 -21.50 -22.88 11.43
N SER A 8 -20.26 -22.51 11.10
CA SER A 8 -19.31 -21.92 12.06
C SER A 8 -19.47 -20.40 12.21
N GLY A 9 -19.98 -19.72 11.17
CA GLY A 9 -19.96 -18.27 11.07
C GLY A 9 -18.62 -17.70 10.62
N ASP A 10 -17.65 -18.56 10.27
CA ASP A 10 -16.34 -18.11 9.82
C ASP A 10 -16.42 -17.52 8.41
N SER A 11 -15.69 -16.42 8.19
CA SER A 11 -15.58 -15.84 6.85
C SER A 11 -14.25 -15.14 6.66
N THR A 12 -13.84 -15.03 5.40
CA THR A 12 -12.67 -14.23 5.01
C THR A 12 -13.00 -13.46 3.75
N TRP A 13 -12.74 -12.16 3.79
CA TRP A 13 -12.99 -11.24 2.71
C TRP A 13 -11.71 -10.55 2.28
N ASN A 14 -11.44 -10.58 0.99
CA ASN A 14 -10.31 -9.89 0.39
C ASN A 14 -10.77 -8.57 -0.25
N ILE A 15 -9.90 -7.56 -0.15
CA ILE A 15 -10.07 -6.28 -0.83
C ILE A 15 -9.61 -6.46 -2.27
N MET A 16 -10.47 -6.13 -3.22
CA MET A 16 -10.17 -6.26 -4.65
C MET A 16 -9.34 -5.07 -5.13
N ILE A 17 -8.06 -5.08 -4.77
CA ILE A 17 -7.01 -4.19 -5.30
C ILE A 17 -6.00 -5.01 -6.09
N ARG A 18 -5.35 -4.38 -7.07
CA ARG A 18 -4.47 -5.09 -8.03
C ARG A 18 -5.18 -6.30 -8.66
N THR A 19 -6.45 -6.11 -9.00
CA THR A 19 -7.27 -7.08 -9.73
C THR A 19 -7.63 -6.57 -11.12
N LEU A 20 -7.76 -7.49 -12.07
CA LEU A 20 -8.30 -7.24 -13.40
C LEU A 20 -9.77 -7.64 -13.43
N GLU A 21 -10.64 -6.74 -13.88
CA GLU A 21 -12.01 -7.10 -14.24
C GLU A 21 -12.03 -7.51 -15.72
N ALA A 22 -12.35 -8.76 -16.01
CA ALA A 22 -12.47 -9.26 -17.38
C ALA A 22 -13.93 -9.59 -17.69
N ARG A 23 -14.46 -8.99 -18.76
CA ARG A 23 -15.80 -9.24 -19.29
C ARG A 23 -15.70 -9.80 -20.69
N TYR A 24 -16.37 -10.91 -20.96
CA TYR A 24 -16.48 -11.44 -22.31
C TYR A 24 -17.67 -10.80 -23.03
N THR A 25 -17.45 -10.23 -24.21
CA THR A 25 -18.48 -9.66 -25.08
C THR A 25 -18.47 -10.36 -26.44
N THR A 26 -19.39 -9.99 -27.34
CA THR A 26 -19.44 -10.52 -28.72
C THR A 26 -18.17 -10.22 -29.54
N GLU A 27 -17.38 -9.23 -29.12
CA GLU A 27 -16.12 -8.81 -29.75
C GLU A 27 -14.89 -9.47 -29.08
N GLY A 28 -15.08 -10.28 -28.04
CA GLY A 28 -14.03 -10.97 -27.30
C GLY A 28 -13.87 -10.52 -25.84
N TRP A 29 -12.69 -10.77 -25.27
CA TRP A 29 -12.38 -10.40 -23.88
C TRP A 29 -12.04 -8.92 -23.75
N ARG A 30 -12.82 -8.19 -22.94
CA ARG A 30 -12.52 -6.81 -22.52
C ARG A 30 -12.05 -6.82 -21.07
N GLY A 31 -10.87 -6.28 -20.81
CA GLY A 31 -10.34 -6.14 -19.46
C GLY A 31 -10.29 -4.68 -19.00
N THR A 32 -10.58 -4.45 -17.73
CA THR A 32 -10.43 -3.15 -17.07
C THR A 32 -9.55 -3.32 -15.83
N VAL A 33 -8.52 -2.48 -15.70
CA VAL A 33 -7.65 -2.40 -14.51
C VAL A 33 -7.83 -1.04 -13.87
N VAL A 34 -8.02 -1.02 -12.55
CA VAL A 34 -8.14 0.21 -11.77
C VAL A 34 -7.04 0.24 -10.71
N ALA A 35 -6.44 1.40 -10.53
CA ALA A 35 -5.44 1.67 -9.50
C ALA A 35 -5.58 3.12 -9.00
N GLY A 36 -5.13 3.37 -7.77
CA GLY A 36 -5.18 4.68 -7.13
C GLY A 36 -4.22 4.79 -5.95
N GLY A 37 -4.16 5.98 -5.36
CA GLY A 37 -3.38 6.34 -4.16
C GLY A 37 -4.28 6.89 -3.06
N GLY A 38 -3.76 6.97 -1.83
CA GLY A 38 -4.46 7.62 -0.72
C GLY A 38 -4.08 9.09 -0.68
N ILE A 39 -5.06 9.99 -0.78
CA ILE A 39 -4.80 11.44 -0.82
C ILE A 39 -4.77 12.02 0.60
N THR A 40 -3.72 12.79 0.89
CA THR A 40 -3.54 13.51 2.16
C THR A 40 -3.25 14.99 1.90
N ILE A 41 -3.19 15.81 2.95
CA ILE A 41 -3.00 17.26 2.81
C ILE A 41 -1.64 17.65 2.18
N GLU A 42 -0.64 16.78 2.27
CA GLU A 42 0.68 16.97 1.66
C GLU A 42 0.82 16.25 0.31
N SER A 43 -0.26 15.66 -0.23
CA SER A 43 -0.20 14.92 -1.50
C SER A 43 0.07 15.84 -2.69
N ASN A 44 0.96 15.39 -3.57
CA ASN A 44 1.26 16.04 -4.85
C ASN A 44 0.50 15.35 -6.00
N PRO A 45 -0.36 16.06 -6.76
CA PRO A 45 -1.19 15.45 -7.81
C PRO A 45 -0.41 14.64 -8.85
N GLU A 46 0.74 15.14 -9.29
CA GLU A 46 1.55 14.45 -10.31
C GLU A 46 2.13 13.13 -9.80
N SER A 47 2.57 13.12 -8.54
CA SER A 47 3.13 11.93 -7.89
C SER A 47 2.06 10.85 -7.69
N GLU A 48 0.85 11.22 -7.29
CA GLU A 48 -0.28 10.30 -7.09
C GLU A 48 -0.72 9.63 -8.39
N VAL A 49 -0.75 10.40 -9.49
CA VAL A 49 -1.04 9.87 -10.84
C VAL A 49 0.06 8.90 -11.27
N ALA A 50 1.33 9.25 -11.08
CA ALA A 50 2.45 8.37 -11.40
C ALA A 50 2.39 7.06 -10.60
N GLU A 51 2.05 7.14 -9.31
CA GLU A 51 1.88 5.97 -8.44
C GLU A 51 0.73 5.07 -8.89
N ALA A 52 -0.43 5.64 -9.24
CA ALA A 52 -1.57 4.88 -9.75
C ALA A 52 -1.20 4.12 -11.05
N VAL A 53 -0.52 4.80 -11.98
CA VAL A 53 -0.03 4.18 -13.21
C VAL A 53 0.97 3.06 -12.91
N TRP A 54 1.89 3.27 -11.96
CA TRP A 54 2.87 2.25 -11.56
C TRP A 54 2.23 1.03 -10.92
N LYS A 55 1.21 1.20 -10.08
CA LYS A 55 0.44 0.10 -9.50
C LYS A 55 -0.28 -0.72 -10.56
N ALA A 56 -0.87 -0.07 -11.58
CA ALA A 56 -1.54 -0.75 -12.68
C ALA A 56 -0.58 -1.43 -13.66
N ALA A 57 0.66 -0.95 -13.78
CA ALA A 57 1.64 -1.43 -14.77
C ALA A 57 1.91 -2.94 -14.68
N ALA A 58 1.98 -3.50 -13.47
CA ALA A 58 2.22 -4.93 -13.28
C ALA A 58 1.13 -5.80 -13.92
N LEU A 59 -0.15 -5.44 -13.71
CA LEU A 59 -1.27 -6.15 -14.34
C LEU A 59 -1.31 -5.93 -15.85
N ARG A 60 -1.10 -4.69 -16.31
CA ARG A 60 -1.09 -4.38 -17.75
C ARG A 60 -0.01 -5.17 -18.50
N ARG A 61 1.15 -5.40 -17.88
CA ARG A 61 2.21 -6.28 -18.41
C ARG A 61 1.80 -7.75 -18.40
N ALA A 62 1.24 -8.24 -17.30
CA ALA A 62 0.77 -9.62 -17.19
C ALA A 62 -0.34 -9.95 -18.23
N CYS A 63 -1.18 -8.98 -18.58
CA CYS A 63 -2.20 -9.11 -19.62
C CYS A 63 -1.66 -8.99 -21.05
N GLY A 64 -0.37 -8.70 -21.24
CA GLY A 64 0.22 -8.48 -22.56
C GLY A 64 -0.19 -7.15 -23.23
N TRP A 65 -0.79 -6.21 -22.49
CA TRP A 65 -1.21 -4.90 -23.03
C TRP A 65 -0.05 -3.90 -23.13
N LEU A 66 0.99 -4.11 -22.34
CA LEU A 66 2.25 -3.37 -22.46
C LEU A 66 3.30 -4.32 -23.02
N SER A 67 4.08 -3.84 -24.00
CA SER A 67 5.33 -4.50 -24.41
C SER A 67 6.23 -4.69 -23.19
N ASN A 68 7.02 -5.78 -23.17
CA ASN A 68 8.07 -6.02 -22.18
C ASN A 68 9.25 -5.05 -22.34
N ASP A 69 8.97 -3.75 -22.50
CA ASP A 69 10.03 -2.77 -22.55
C ASP A 69 10.68 -2.70 -21.17
N THR A 70 11.97 -3.03 -21.18
CA THR A 70 12.87 -3.29 -20.06
C THR A 70 13.18 -2.02 -19.25
N LYS A 71 12.23 -1.09 -19.12
CA LYS A 71 12.44 0.08 -18.28
C LYS A 71 12.53 -0.42 -16.83
N PRO A 72 13.69 -0.27 -16.17
CA PRO A 72 13.84 -0.72 -14.80
C PRO A 72 12.76 -0.03 -13.97
N MET A 73 12.02 -0.81 -13.19
CA MET A 73 11.03 -0.27 -12.28
C MET A 73 11.73 0.76 -11.38
N THR A 74 11.27 2.01 -11.40
CA THR A 74 11.77 3.05 -10.51
C THR A 74 11.59 2.56 -9.07
N LYS A 75 12.71 2.33 -8.38
CA LYS A 75 12.71 2.02 -6.95
C LYS A 75 12.51 3.34 -6.21
N GLY A 76 11.33 3.57 -5.68
CA GLY A 76 11.14 4.61 -4.66
C GLY A 76 11.78 4.14 -3.36
N GLU A 77 12.41 5.04 -2.60
CA GLU A 77 12.84 4.74 -1.24
C GLU A 77 11.61 4.51 -0.37
N LEU A 78 11.43 3.27 0.10
CA LEU A 78 10.42 2.94 1.10
C LEU A 78 10.92 3.44 2.46
N GLY A 79 10.44 4.61 2.87
CA GLY A 79 10.65 5.13 4.22
C GLY A 79 9.86 4.30 5.25
N ILE A 80 10.47 3.23 5.76
CA ILE A 80 9.91 2.47 6.88
C ILE A 80 10.28 3.20 8.17
N TYR A 81 9.33 3.96 8.73
CA TYR A 81 9.49 4.58 10.03
C TYR A 81 9.13 3.57 11.13
N PRO A 82 10.09 3.14 11.97
CA PRO A 82 9.78 2.22 13.06
C PRO A 82 8.87 2.93 14.07
N ILE A 83 7.74 2.30 14.40
CA ILE A 83 6.89 2.77 15.50
C ILE A 83 7.62 2.38 16.80
N PRO A 84 8.05 3.34 17.64
CA PRO A 84 8.75 3.01 18.88
C PRO A 84 7.83 2.20 19.78
N ARG A 85 8.37 1.10 20.34
CA ARG A 85 7.59 0.24 21.24
C ARG A 85 7.26 1.02 22.52
N ALA A 86 6.09 0.78 23.10
CA ALA A 86 5.65 1.45 24.33
C ALA A 86 6.66 1.33 25.50
N THR A 87 7.51 0.30 25.49
CA THR A 87 8.61 0.10 26.44
C THR A 87 9.74 1.13 26.30
N GLU A 88 10.01 1.65 25.10
CA GLU A 88 11.03 2.67 24.83
C GLU A 88 10.53 4.07 25.18
N ILE A 89 9.22 4.35 25.00
CA ILE A 89 8.58 5.60 25.45
C ILE A 89 8.73 5.80 26.98
N ARG A 90 8.63 4.72 27.76
CA ARG A 90 8.81 4.77 29.22
C ARG A 90 10.26 5.02 29.65
N LYS A 91 11.25 4.54 28.88
CA LYS A 91 12.68 4.77 29.16
C LYS A 91 13.09 6.20 28.82
N SER A 92 12.62 6.74 27.70
CA SER A 92 12.82 8.15 27.33
C SER A 92 12.32 9.10 28.44
N LYS A 93 11.10 8.89 28.95
CA LYS A 93 10.57 9.72 30.04
C LYS A 93 11.35 9.61 31.35
N LYS A 94 11.88 8.42 31.70
CA LYS A 94 12.70 8.23 32.90
C LYS A 94 14.06 8.93 32.79
N ASN A 95 14.71 8.87 31.63
CA ASN A 95 16.00 9.54 31.43
C ASN A 95 15.86 11.07 31.47
N SER A 96 14.78 11.62 30.91
CA SER A 96 14.52 13.08 30.97
C SER A 96 14.23 13.59 32.38
N THR A 97 13.62 12.77 33.26
CA THR A 97 13.39 13.16 34.67
C THR A 97 14.64 13.05 35.54
N CYS A 98 15.62 12.20 35.18
CA CYS A 98 16.86 12.05 35.95
C CYS A 98 17.86 13.18 35.68
N GLU A 99 17.93 13.73 34.47
CA GLU A 99 18.84 14.85 34.14
C GLU A 99 18.41 16.19 34.78
N LEU A 100 17.10 16.37 35.02
CA LEU A 100 16.57 17.55 35.72
C LEU A 100 16.88 17.53 37.22
N LEU A 101 17.11 16.36 37.83
CA LEU A 101 17.43 16.24 39.26
C LEU A 101 18.94 16.33 39.54
N SER A 102 19.81 16.00 38.59
CA SER A 102 21.26 16.14 38.72
C SER A 102 21.78 17.57 38.49
N SER A 103 20.92 18.49 38.04
CA SER A 103 21.27 19.91 37.85
C SER A 103 20.87 20.80 39.03
N ILE A 104 20.32 20.22 40.12
CA ILE A 104 19.82 20.94 41.31
C ILE A 104 20.52 20.44 42.59
N THR A 105 21.73 19.90 42.49
CA THR A 105 22.60 19.60 43.65
C THR A 105 24.00 20.05 43.33
#